data_AF-A0A1G2X5R8-F1
#
_entry.id   AF-A0A1G2X5R8-F1
#
_cell.length_a   1.000
_cell.length_b   1.000
_cell.length_c   1.000
_cell.angle_alpha   90.00
_cell.angle_beta   90.00
_cell.angle_gamma   90.00
#
_symmetry.space_group_name_H-M   'P 1'
#
loop_
_entity.id
_entity.type
_entity.pdbx_description
1 polymer ?
#
loop_
_entity_poly.entity_id
_entity_poly.type
_entity_poly.pdbx_seq_one_letter_code
_entity_poly.pdbx_strand_id
1 'polypeptide(L)'
;MQFMTVCNRGDVVLVPFPFSNQTTVKKRPSVIVSSDVYNNTSSDIVIMTITGKTDKTLNVGECLIEDWRGAGLLKPSSIKPAISTIEQRLVLRKLGKLSTKDLISMEEALKEFLELKERSVKK
;
A
#
# COMPACT_ATOMS: atom_id res chain seq x y z
N MET A 1 -17.46 -20.85 3.54
CA MET A 1 -16.47 -20.98 2.45
C MET A 1 -15.85 -19.60 2.24
N GLN A 2 -14.75 -19.29 2.95
CA GLN A 2 -14.09 -18.00 2.83
C GLN A 2 -13.21 -18.05 1.58
N PHE A 3 -13.51 -17.20 0.59
CA PHE A 3 -12.60 -16.93 -0.50
C PHE A 3 -11.35 -16.29 0.11
N MET A 4 -10.29 -17.08 0.33
CA MET A 4 -8.98 -16.51 0.62
C MET A 4 -8.54 -15.75 -0.63
N THR A 5 -8.79 -14.45 -0.64
CA THR A 5 -8.23 -13.56 -1.65
C THR A 5 -6.74 -13.58 -1.42
N VAL A 6 -5.98 -14.20 -2.34
CA VAL A 6 -4.52 -14.22 -2.27
C VAL A 6 -4.04 -12.76 -2.28
N CYS A 7 -3.39 -12.35 -1.19
CA CYS A 7 -2.91 -11.00 -0.98
C CYS A 7 -1.42 -10.93 -1.32
N ASN A 8 -1.07 -10.27 -2.43
CA ASN A 8 0.33 -10.13 -2.83
C ASN A 8 0.81 -8.68 -2.67
N ARG A 9 2.12 -8.50 -2.50
CA ARG A 9 2.78 -7.20 -2.55
C ARG A 9 2.42 -6.47 -3.84
N GLY A 10 2.06 -5.19 -3.70
CA GLY A 10 1.64 -4.34 -4.82
C GLY A 10 0.20 -4.55 -5.27
N ASP A 11 -0.54 -5.51 -4.71
CA ASP A 11 -1.98 -5.58 -4.95
C ASP A 11 -2.66 -4.34 -4.34
N VAL A 12 -3.59 -3.78 -5.12
CA VAL A 12 -4.41 -2.66 -4.68
C VAL A 12 -5.76 -3.20 -4.26
N VAL A 13 -6.11 -2.97 -3.00
CA VAL A 13 -7.28 -3.55 -2.33
C VAL A 13 -8.15 -2.46 -1.71
N LEU A 14 -9.45 -2.73 -1.58
CA LEU A 14 -10.38 -1.89 -0.83
C LEU A 14 -10.53 -2.46 0.58
N VAL A 15 -10.22 -1.66 1.59
CA VAL A 15 -10.18 -2.09 3.01
C VAL A 15 -10.81 -1.04 3.92
N PRO A 16 -11.30 -1.41 5.12
CA PRO A 16 -11.61 -0.45 6.18
C PRO A 16 -10.31 0.08 6.81
N PHE A 17 -9.71 1.11 6.21
CA PHE A 17 -8.44 1.67 6.65
C PHE A 17 -8.62 2.44 7.97
N PRO A 18 -7.86 2.13 9.03
CA PRO A 18 -7.91 2.85 10.30
C PRO A 18 -7.25 4.22 10.19
N PHE A 19 -7.86 5.24 10.80
CA PHE A 19 -7.19 6.52 10.94
C PHE A 19 -5.99 6.42 11.88
N SER A 20 -5.03 7.34 11.75
CA SER A 20 -3.80 7.36 12.56
C SER A 20 -4.06 7.56 14.05
N ASN A 21 -5.18 8.21 14.43
CA ASN A 21 -5.62 8.31 15.82
C ASN A 21 -6.36 7.05 16.33
N GLN A 22 -6.53 6.04 15.46
CA GLN A 22 -7.13 4.73 15.75
C GLN A 22 -8.60 4.77 16.23
N THR A 23 -9.27 5.92 16.11
CA THR A 23 -10.65 6.09 16.61
C THR A 23 -11.72 5.67 15.61
N THR A 24 -11.40 5.69 14.32
CA THR A 24 -12.37 5.47 13.24
C THR A 24 -11.73 4.73 12.07
N VAL A 25 -12.57 4.10 11.25
CA VAL A 25 -12.18 3.44 10.00
C VAL A 25 -12.91 4.07 8.82
N LYS A 26 -12.28 4.13 7.65
CA LYS A 26 -12.94 4.50 6.39
C LYS A 26 -12.56 3.52 5.29
N LYS A 27 -13.52 3.20 4.43
CA LYS A 27 -13.27 2.38 3.25
C LYS A 27 -12.37 3.15 2.28
N ARG A 28 -11.15 2.67 2.06
CA ARG A 28 -10.16 3.31 1.19
C ARG A 28 -9.43 2.28 0.34
N PRO A 29 -9.11 2.62 -0.92
CA PRO A 29 -8.08 1.88 -1.65
C PRO A 29 -6.77 1.92 -0.86
N SER A 30 -6.05 0.81 -0.84
CA SER A 30 -4.76 0.67 -0.17
C SER A 30 -3.90 -0.31 -0.95
N VAL A 31 -2.58 -0.10 -0.92
CA VAL A 31 -1.63 -1.04 -1.51
C VAL A 31 -1.05 -1.94 -0.42
N ILE A 32 -0.89 -3.22 -0.72
CA ILE A 32 -0.20 -4.17 0.16
C ILE A 32 1.32 -3.98 0.02
N VAL A 33 1.98 -3.70 1.14
CA VAL A 33 3.43 -3.42 1.21
C VAL A 33 4.21 -4.45 2.01
N SER A 34 3.57 -5.45 2.60
CA SER A 34 4.26 -6.62 3.15
C SER A 34 4.73 -7.56 2.03
N SER A 35 5.72 -8.39 2.33
CA SER A 35 6.25 -9.38 1.37
C SER A 35 5.26 -10.53 1.15
N ASP A 36 5.31 -11.16 -0.02
CA ASP A 36 4.46 -12.32 -0.31
C ASP A 36 4.73 -13.48 0.65
N VAL A 37 5.97 -13.65 1.12
CA VAL A 37 6.32 -14.64 2.15
C VAL A 37 5.54 -14.37 3.44
N TYR A 38 5.48 -13.11 3.90
CA TYR A 38 4.70 -12.75 5.08
C TYR A 38 3.20 -12.95 4.84
N ASN A 39 2.68 -12.50 3.70
CA ASN A 39 1.25 -12.58 3.38
C ASN A 39 0.75 -14.03 3.28
N ASN A 40 1.61 -14.97 2.85
CA ASN A 40 1.25 -16.38 2.75
C ASN A 40 1.36 -17.14 4.09
N THR A 41 2.05 -16.58 5.08
CA THR A 41 2.32 -17.24 6.37
C THR A 41 1.58 -16.60 7.56
N SER A 42 1.11 -15.36 7.40
CA SER A 42 0.39 -14.59 8.41
C SER A 42 -1.09 -14.42 8.03
N SER A 43 -1.99 -14.33 9.01
CA SER A 43 -3.37 -13.88 8.78
C SER A 43 -3.47 -12.39 8.50
N ASP A 44 -2.36 -11.66 8.65
CA ASP A 44 -2.28 -10.20 8.55
C ASP A 44 -1.52 -9.77 7.31
N ILE A 45 -1.79 -8.55 6.87
CA ILE A 45 -1.08 -7.84 5.80
C ILE A 45 -0.74 -6.42 6.27
N VAL A 46 0.37 -5.90 5.75
CA VAL A 46 0.77 -4.51 5.96
C VAL A 46 0.39 -3.71 4.73
N ILE A 47 -0.30 -2.59 4.93
CA ILE A 47 -0.89 -1.78 3.87
C ILE A 47 -0.52 -0.30 4.01
N MET A 48 -0.49 0.40 2.88
CA MET A 48 -0.41 1.87 2.81
C MET A 48 -1.66 2.44 2.14
N THR A 49 -2.20 3.55 2.67
CA THR A 49 -3.41 4.16 2.10
C THR A 49 -3.13 4.82 0.75
N ILE A 50 -4.10 4.72 -0.16
CA ILE A 50 -4.14 5.46 -1.41
C ILE A 50 -5.18 6.59 -1.29
N THR A 51 -4.86 7.75 -1.83
CA THR A 51 -5.77 8.89 -1.91
C THR A 51 -5.87 9.42 -3.33
N GLY A 52 -7.08 9.73 -3.75
CA GLY A 52 -7.32 10.44 -5.01
C GLY A 52 -7.22 11.96 -4.89
N LYS A 53 -6.66 12.47 -3.79
CA LYS A 53 -6.26 13.87 -3.62
C LYS A 53 -4.75 13.93 -3.83
N THR A 54 -4.34 14.27 -5.05
CA THR A 54 -2.94 14.41 -5.42
C THR A 54 -2.54 15.87 -5.21
N ASP A 55 -1.58 16.10 -4.32
CA ASP A 55 -0.97 17.42 -4.13
C ASP A 55 0.03 17.69 -5.26
N LYS A 56 0.29 18.97 -5.57
CA LYS A 56 1.29 19.35 -6.60
C LYS A 56 2.72 18.99 -6.19
N THR A 57 2.97 18.92 -4.89
CA THR A 57 4.27 18.63 -4.28
C THR A 57 4.12 17.39 -3.41
N LEU A 58 4.94 16.36 -3.68
CA LEU A 58 4.97 15.16 -2.86
C LEU A 58 5.78 15.42 -1.58
N ASN A 59 5.24 14.97 -0.45
CA ASN A 59 5.99 14.94 0.81
C ASN A 59 6.83 13.65 0.92
N VAL A 60 7.72 13.61 1.91
CA VAL A 60 8.52 12.42 2.25
C VAL A 60 7.61 11.19 2.36
N GLY A 61 7.97 10.12 1.66
CA GLY A 61 7.19 8.87 1.69
C GLY A 61 5.87 8.89 0.92
N GLU A 62 5.62 9.93 0.12
CA GLU A 62 4.52 9.97 -0.84
C GLU A 62 5.02 9.63 -2.25
N CYS A 63 4.22 8.90 -3.02
CA CYS A 63 4.47 8.69 -4.44
C CYS A 63 3.17 8.73 -5.25
N LEU A 64 3.27 9.22 -6.49
CA LEU A 64 2.17 9.18 -7.45
C LEU A 64 2.02 7.77 -8.02
N ILE A 65 0.78 7.39 -8.33
CA ILE A 65 0.47 6.19 -9.11
C ILE A 65 0.22 6.64 -10.54
N GLU A 66 1.17 6.36 -11.43
CA GLU A 66 1.09 6.72 -12.83
C GLU A 66 0.06 5.85 -13.56
N ASP A 67 0.12 4.53 -13.40
CA ASP A 67 -0.86 3.60 -13.98
C ASP A 67 -2.04 3.34 -13.04
N TRP A 68 -2.73 4.43 -12.67
CA TRP A 68 -3.88 4.36 -11.78
C TRP A 68 -5.04 3.53 -12.35
N ARG A 69 -5.13 3.40 -13.69
CA ARG A 69 -6.14 2.57 -14.37
C ARG A 69 -5.82 1.09 -14.20
N GLY A 70 -4.58 0.67 -14.45
CA GLY A 70 -4.11 -0.70 -14.19
C GLY A 70 -4.22 -1.09 -12.72
N ALA A 71 -4.01 -0.12 -11.82
CA ALA A 71 -4.24 -0.26 -10.39
C ALA A 71 -5.73 -0.34 -9.98
N GLY A 72 -6.68 -0.21 -10.91
CA GLY A 72 -8.12 -0.29 -10.65
C GLY A 72 -8.70 0.92 -9.91
N LEU A 73 -8.02 2.06 -9.95
CA LEU A 73 -8.47 3.31 -9.34
C LEU A 73 -9.33 4.10 -10.32
N LEU A 74 -10.24 4.92 -9.78
CA LEU A 74 -11.19 5.69 -10.60
C LEU A 74 -10.59 6.98 -11.18
N LYS A 75 -9.47 7.44 -10.64
CA LYS A 75 -8.82 8.71 -10.99
C LYS A 75 -7.36 8.71 -10.56
N PRO A 76 -6.53 9.66 -11.06
CA PRO A 76 -5.17 9.86 -10.58
C PRO A 76 -5.10 9.91 -9.06
N SER A 77 -4.12 9.21 -8.49
CA SER A 77 -4.03 8.97 -7.05
C SER A 77 -2.56 8.92 -6.61
N SER A 78 -2.34 9.09 -5.31
CA SER A 78 -1.03 8.91 -4.66
C SER A 78 -1.12 7.96 -3.47
N ILE A 79 -0.01 7.29 -3.18
CA ILE A 79 0.22 6.55 -1.95
C ILE A 79 0.70 7.55 -0.90
N LYS A 80 0.12 7.50 0.31
CA LYS A 80 0.51 8.36 1.44
C LYS A 80 1.31 7.55 2.46
N PRO A 81 2.19 8.19 3.26
CA PRO A 81 2.99 7.56 4.31
C PRO A 81 2.16 7.21 5.56
N ALA A 82 1.03 6.55 5.37
CA ALA A 82 0.20 6.02 6.44
C ALA A 82 0.16 4.50 6.31
N ILE A 83 0.90 3.83 7.19
CA ILE A 83 1.02 2.37 7.26
C ILE A 83 0.06 1.83 8.31
N SER A 84 -0.58 0.71 8.02
CA SER A 84 -1.33 -0.06 9.01
C SER A 84 -1.23 -1.56 8.75
N THR A 85 -1.42 -2.36 9.79
CA THR A 85 -1.54 -3.81 9.70
C THR A 85 -2.99 -4.19 9.93
N ILE A 86 -3.54 -5.02 9.05
CA ILE A 86 -4.92 -5.50 9.14
C ILE A 86 -4.98 -6.99 8.87
N GLU A 87 -6.00 -7.66 9.39
CA GLU A 87 -6.29 -9.05 9.03
C GLU A 87 -6.73 -9.13 7.55
N GLN A 88 -6.27 -10.16 6.83
CA GLN A 88 -6.62 -10.41 5.42
C GLN A 88 -8.12 -10.51 5.18
N ARG A 89 -8.89 -11.02 6.16
CA ARG A 89 -10.36 -11.10 6.07
C ARG A 89 -11.06 -9.74 5.98
N LEU A 90 -10.37 -8.65 6.32
CA LEU A 90 -10.89 -7.29 6.21
C LEU A 90 -10.76 -6.72 4.79
N VAL A 91 -10.07 -7.41 3.88
CA VAL A 91 -10.04 -7.06 2.46
C VAL A 91 -11.42 -7.26 1.86
N LEU A 92 -12.05 -6.15 1.47
CA LEU A 92 -13.41 -6.16 0.90
C LEU A 92 -13.40 -6.64 -0.54
N ARG A 93 -12.37 -6.26 -1.31
CA ARG A 93 -12.08 -6.75 -2.66
C ARG A 93 -10.72 -6.30 -3.15
N LYS A 94 -10.14 -7.03 -4.10
CA LYS A 94 -9.03 -6.57 -4.94
C LYS A 94 -9.56 -5.63 -6.03
N LEU A 95 -8.89 -4.49 -6.22
CA LEU A 95 -9.20 -3.48 -7.24
C LEU A 95 -8.31 -3.66 -8.46
N GLY A 96 -7.03 -3.96 -8.25
CA GLY A 96 -6.04 -4.10 -9.31
C GLY A 96 -4.66 -4.42 -8.74
N LYS A 97 -3.62 -4.08 -9.48
CA LYS A 97 -2.22 -4.23 -9.06
C LYS A 97 -1.41 -3.04 -9.56
N LEU A 98 -0.45 -2.58 -8.77
CA LEU A 98 0.49 -1.58 -9.23
C LEU A 98 1.29 -2.09 -10.43
N SER A 99 1.59 -1.19 -11.37
CA SER A 99 2.57 -1.46 -12.42
C SER A 99 3.96 -1.66 -11.79
N THR A 100 4.89 -2.28 -12.53
CA THR A 100 6.28 -2.41 -12.06
C THR A 100 6.90 -1.05 -11.73
N LYS A 101 6.59 -0.01 -12.52
CA LYS A 101 7.10 1.35 -12.29
C LYS A 101 6.56 1.93 -10.99
N ASP A 102 5.24 1.83 -10.76
CA ASP A 102 4.61 2.33 -9.54
C ASP A 102 5.07 1.55 -8.30
N LEU A 103 5.33 0.24 -8.43
CA LEU A 103 5.87 -0.58 -7.36
C LEU A 103 7.27 -0.11 -6.94
N ILE A 104 8.15 0.19 -7.90
CA ILE A 104 9.48 0.74 -7.63
C ILE A 104 9.36 2.11 -6.94
N SER A 105 8.48 2.99 -7.42
CA SER A 105 8.24 4.31 -6.79
C SER A 105 7.74 4.18 -5.35
N MET A 106 6.83 3.22 -5.09
CA MET A 106 6.38 2.91 -3.73
C MET A 106 7.54 2.40 -2.85
N GLU A 107 8.43 1.57 -3.38
CA GLU A 107 9.58 1.04 -2.64
C GLU A 107 10.57 2.13 -2.25
N GLU A 108 10.88 3.04 -3.17
CA GLU A 108 11.75 4.18 -2.87
C GLU A 108 11.09 5.12 -1.84
N ALA A 109 9.79 5.40 -1.99
CA ALA A 109 9.05 6.18 -1.00
C ALA A 109 9.05 5.51 0.38
N LEU A 110 8.89 4.20 0.46
CA LEU A 110 8.92 3.46 1.72
C LEU A 110 10.31 3.46 2.36
N LYS A 111 11.38 3.31 1.55
CA LYS A 111 12.77 3.41 2.03
C LYS A 111 13.07 4.79 2.58
N GLU A 112 12.66 5.84 1.87
CA GLU A 112 12.80 7.23 2.31
C GLU A 112 12.04 7.46 3.62
N PHE A 113 10.76 7.06 3.67
CA PHE A 113 9.88 7.25 4.83
C PHE A 113 10.41 6.59 6.10
N LEU A 114 11.02 5.41 5.98
CA LEU A 114 11.54 4.63 7.10
C LEU A 114 13.05 4.79 7.29
N GLU A 115 13.69 5.71 6.56
CA GLU A 115 15.14 5.93 6.54
C GLU A 115 15.98 4.65 6.34
N LEU A 116 15.47 3.72 5.52
CA LEU A 116 16.12 2.45 5.21
C LEU A 116 17.23 2.69 4.18
N LYS A 117 18.40 3.11 4.66
CA LYS A 117 19.63 3.19 3.86
C LYS A 117 20.30 1.83 3.80
N GLU A 118 20.87 1.48 2.65
CA GLU A 118 21.87 0.41 2.61
C GLU A 118 23.03 0.82 3.53
N ARG A 119 23.12 0.19 4.69
CA ARG A 119 24.31 0.32 5.53
C ARG A 119 25.42 -0.39 4.79
N SER A 120 26.26 0.35 4.07
CA SER A 120 27.51 -0.21 3.56
C SER A 120 28.29 -0.74 4.76
N VAL A 121 28.34 -2.07 4.91
CA VAL A 121 29.31 -2.71 5.78
C VAL A 121 30.66 -2.42 5.14
N LYS A 122 31.37 -1.41 5.65
CA LYS A 122 32.79 -1.25 5.34
C LYS A 122 33.46 -2.56 5.77
N LYS A 123 33.88 -3.35 4.78
CA LYS A 123 34.80 -4.46 4.99
C LYS A 123 36.14 -3.93 5.48
#